data_AF-A0A927XG01-F1
#
_entry.id   AF-A0A927XG01-F1
#
_cell.length_a   1.000
_cell.length_b   1.000
_cell.length_c   1.000
_cell.angle_alpha   90.00
_cell.angle_beta   90.00
_cell.angle_gamma   90.00
#
_symmetry.space_group_name_H-M   'P 1'
#
loop_
_entity.id
_entity.type
_entity.pdbx_description
1 polymer ?
#
loop_
_entity_poly.entity_id
_entity_poly.type
_entity_poly.pdbx_seq_one_letter_code
_entity_poly.pdbx_strand_id
1 'polypeptide(L)'
;MIKQIAVVLVCVVFLLSISSCAVPEDKVIASLGKYEKYEYFTSGGFQDYTDYAKYFFSSANVVENKYLNKIQETDYAIINTHLDDFEGWIKTIKDIEPSSEVVVYYDFDREIIDVEDYFYIDSEELTWSDGYTSLVRYNIYLFDTQTQVLYYFHNNI
;
A
#
# COMPACT_ATOMS: atom_id res chain seq x y z
N MET A 1 -39.49 -6.02 -32.21
CA MET A 1 -38.24 -5.42 -32.74
C MET A 1 -37.73 -4.24 -31.90
N ILE A 2 -38.46 -3.11 -31.78
CA ILE A 2 -37.95 -1.91 -31.06
C ILE A 2 -37.51 -2.19 -29.61
N LYS A 3 -38.27 -3.00 -28.86
CA LYS A 3 -37.92 -3.38 -27.47
C LYS A 3 -36.65 -4.23 -27.36
N GLN A 4 -36.39 -5.11 -28.33
CA GLN A 4 -35.18 -5.95 -28.34
C GLN A 4 -33.93 -5.13 -28.73
N ILE A 5 -34.09 -4.15 -29.62
CA ILE A 5 -33.03 -3.20 -29.98
C ILE A 5 -32.69 -2.31 -28.78
N ALA A 6 -33.69 -1.85 -28.02
CA ALA A 6 -33.47 -1.04 -26.82
C ALA A 6 -32.72 -1.81 -25.71
N VAL A 7 -33.04 -3.10 -25.50
CA VAL A 7 -32.32 -3.95 -24.53
C VAL A 7 -30.87 -4.16 -24.95
N VAL A 8 -30.62 -4.43 -26.23
CA VAL A 8 -29.24 -4.57 -26.75
C VAL A 8 -28.47 -3.25 -26.61
N LEU A 9 -29.11 -2.11 -26.86
CA LEU A 9 -28.48 -0.80 -26.71
C LEU A 9 -28.12 -0.50 -25.23
N VAL A 10 -29.00 -0.84 -24.28
CA VAL A 10 -28.73 -0.70 -22.84
C VAL A 10 -27.60 -1.63 -22.40
N CYS A 11 -27.56 -2.87 -22.88
CA CYS A 11 -26.44 -3.78 -22.61
C CYS A 11 -25.12 -3.27 -23.20
N VAL A 12 -25.12 -2.71 -24.40
CA VAL A 12 -23.92 -2.13 -25.03
C VAL A 12 -23.45 -0.88 -24.28
N VAL A 13 -24.35 -0.01 -23.83
CA VAL A 13 -24.00 1.15 -22.99
C VAL A 13 -23.44 0.69 -21.64
N PHE A 14 -24.04 -0.34 -21.02
CA PHE A 14 -23.56 -0.89 -19.75
C PHE A 14 -22.18 -1.56 -19.89
N LEU A 15 -21.92 -2.23 -21.02
CA LEU A 15 -20.62 -2.83 -21.36
C LEU A 15 -19.55 -1.78 -21.69
N LEU A 16 -19.95 -0.65 -22.32
CA LEU A 16 -19.06 0.48 -22.59
C LEU A 16 -18.76 1.32 -21.33
N SER A 17 -19.59 1.25 -20.28
CA SER A 17 -19.28 1.90 -18.99
C SER A 17 -18.27 1.14 -18.13
N ILE A 18 -17.85 -0.07 -18.53
CA ILE A 18 -16.84 -0.87 -17.81
C ILE A 18 -15.43 -0.71 -18.42
N SER A 19 -15.29 0.03 -19.52
CA SER A 19 -13.96 0.31 -20.07
C SER A 19 -13.24 1.39 -19.27
N SER A 20 -12.32 0.91 -18.43
CA SER A 20 -11.13 1.62 -17.94
C SER A 20 -11.36 2.69 -16.87
N CYS A 21 -11.75 2.27 -15.67
CA CYS A 21 -11.11 2.86 -14.49
C CYS A 21 -9.67 2.34 -14.47
N ALA A 22 -8.75 3.03 -15.16
CA ALA A 22 -7.33 2.80 -14.90
C ALA A 22 -7.13 3.18 -13.44
N VAL A 23 -6.78 2.21 -12.59
CA VAL A 23 -6.35 2.48 -11.22
C VAL A 23 -5.19 3.48 -11.34
N PRO A 24 -5.27 4.65 -10.69
CA PRO A 24 -4.19 5.62 -10.75
C PRO A 24 -2.89 4.93 -10.35
N GLU A 25 -1.87 5.07 -11.20
CA GLU A 25 -0.56 4.53 -10.90
C GLU A 25 -0.01 5.23 -9.65
N ASP A 26 0.49 4.44 -8.69
CA ASP A 26 1.09 4.97 -7.49
C ASP A 26 2.34 5.78 -7.84
N LYS A 27 2.34 7.06 -7.48
CA LYS A 27 3.38 8.00 -7.91
C LYS A 27 4.73 7.72 -7.28
N VAL A 28 4.75 7.15 -6.07
CA VAL A 28 5.98 6.82 -5.35
C VAL A 28 6.60 5.59 -6.01
N ILE A 29 5.81 4.54 -6.23
CA ILE A 29 6.28 3.32 -6.90
C ILE A 29 6.74 3.64 -8.34
N ALA A 30 5.94 4.38 -9.10
CA ALA A 30 6.27 4.78 -10.48
C ALA A 30 7.57 5.60 -10.57
N SER A 31 7.91 6.34 -9.51
CA SER A 31 9.12 7.18 -9.50
C SER A 31 10.43 6.37 -9.40
N LEU A 32 10.36 5.09 -9.01
CA LEU A 32 11.52 4.19 -8.95
C LEU A 32 11.84 3.52 -10.29
N GLY A 33 10.98 3.70 -11.30
CA GLY A 33 11.10 3.05 -12.60
C GLY A 33 10.27 1.76 -12.68
N LYS A 34 10.62 0.88 -13.62
CA LYS A 34 9.85 -0.34 -13.87
C LYS A 34 10.34 -1.48 -12.98
N TYR A 35 9.45 -2.02 -12.16
CA TYR A 35 9.69 -3.27 -11.43
C TYR A 35 9.56 -4.49 -12.36
N GLU A 36 10.26 -5.57 -12.03
CA GLU A 36 10.21 -6.84 -12.77
C GLU A 36 9.12 -7.76 -12.25
N LYS A 37 8.86 -7.68 -10.95
CA LYS A 37 7.89 -8.49 -10.24
C LYS A 37 7.27 -7.64 -9.14
N TYR A 38 6.00 -7.90 -8.85
CA TYR A 38 5.39 -7.43 -7.62
C TYR A 38 4.56 -8.55 -6.99
N GLU A 39 4.43 -8.49 -5.67
CA GLU A 39 3.55 -9.33 -4.86
C GLU A 39 2.64 -8.38 -4.07
N TYR A 40 1.34 -8.65 -4.06
CA TYR A 40 0.34 -7.81 -3.40
C TYR A 40 -0.63 -8.70 -2.64
N PHE A 41 -0.87 -8.35 -1.38
CA PHE A 41 -1.70 -9.09 -0.45
C PHE A 41 -2.61 -8.12 0.29
N THR A 42 -3.90 -8.45 0.36
CA THR A 42 -4.91 -7.58 0.97
C THR A 42 -5.69 -8.32 2.05
N SER A 43 -6.15 -7.59 3.06
CA SER A 43 -7.18 -8.09 3.98
C SER A 43 -8.55 -8.23 3.32
N GLY A 44 -8.75 -7.57 2.17
CA GLY A 44 -10.06 -7.33 1.59
C GLY A 44 -10.85 -6.29 2.40
N GLY A 45 -11.91 -5.76 1.78
CA GLY A 45 -12.74 -4.71 2.36
C GLY A 45 -13.13 -3.66 1.32
N PHE A 46 -14.25 -2.98 1.53
CA PHE A 46 -14.68 -1.87 0.66
C PHE A 46 -14.38 -0.49 1.28
N GLN A 47 -14.45 -0.39 2.61
CA GLN A 47 -14.10 0.82 3.36
C GLN A 47 -12.81 0.56 4.13
N ASP A 48 -12.78 -0.45 4.98
CA ASP A 48 -11.63 -0.71 5.84
C ASP A 48 -10.81 -1.86 5.26
N TYR A 49 -9.52 -1.63 5.02
CA TYR A 49 -8.62 -2.63 4.47
C TYR A 49 -7.16 -2.35 4.80
N THR A 50 -6.39 -3.43 4.87
CA THR A 50 -4.96 -3.47 5.15
C THR A 50 -4.27 -4.18 3.99
N ASP A 51 -3.30 -3.51 3.35
CA ASP A 51 -2.54 -4.11 2.27
C ASP A 51 -1.04 -4.17 2.58
N TYR A 52 -0.40 -5.22 2.07
CA TYR A 52 1.04 -5.40 2.07
C TYR A 52 1.49 -5.76 0.65
N ALA A 53 2.54 -5.11 0.16
CA ALA A 53 3.10 -5.44 -1.14
C ALA A 53 4.63 -5.33 -1.16
N LYS A 54 5.21 -6.07 -2.11
CA LYS A 54 6.65 -6.09 -2.40
C LYS A 54 6.84 -5.82 -3.89
N TYR A 55 7.66 -4.83 -4.24
CA TYR A 55 8.02 -4.51 -5.63
C TYR A 55 9.51 -4.75 -5.83
N PHE A 56 9.86 -5.61 -6.78
CA PHE A 56 11.23 -6.05 -7.03
C PHE A 56 11.78 -5.34 -8.28
N PHE A 57 12.87 -4.60 -8.11
CA PHE A 57 13.52 -3.86 -9.18
C PHE A 57 14.87 -4.49 -9.51
N SER A 58 15.27 -4.47 -10.79
CA SER A 58 16.66 -4.80 -11.15
C SER A 58 17.61 -3.62 -11.00
N SER A 59 17.08 -2.40 -11.08
CA SER A 59 17.82 -1.15 -10.87
C SER A 59 16.84 0.00 -10.68
N ALA A 60 16.68 0.48 -9.45
CA ALA A 60 15.89 1.67 -9.16
C ALA A 60 16.78 2.90 -8.97
N ASN A 61 16.34 4.07 -9.45
CA ASN A 61 17.01 5.34 -9.15
C ASN A 61 16.36 5.98 -7.92
N VAL A 62 16.92 5.70 -6.74
CA VAL A 62 16.43 6.23 -5.47
C VAL A 62 17.11 7.52 -5.03
N VAL A 63 18.37 7.75 -5.46
CA VAL A 63 19.18 8.89 -4.99
C VAL A 63 18.61 10.24 -5.41
N GLU A 64 18.01 10.32 -6.61
CA GLU A 64 17.37 11.52 -7.12
C GLU A 64 15.83 11.46 -7.00
N ASN A 65 15.31 10.57 -6.15
CA ASN A 65 13.88 10.39 -5.99
C ASN A 65 13.26 11.58 -5.27
N LYS A 66 12.12 12.07 -5.79
CA LYS A 66 11.44 13.26 -5.26
C LYS A 66 10.49 12.98 -4.08
N TYR A 67 10.23 11.70 -3.78
CA TYR A 67 9.32 11.28 -2.73
C TYR A 67 10.07 10.62 -1.56
N LEU A 68 10.96 9.70 -1.89
CA LEU A 68 11.70 8.89 -0.93
C LEU A 68 12.87 9.67 -0.34
N ASN A 69 12.99 9.63 0.99
CA ASN A 69 14.06 10.26 1.75
C ASN A 69 15.01 9.19 2.27
N LYS A 70 16.32 9.45 2.23
CA LYS A 70 17.32 8.55 2.84
C LYS A 70 17.10 8.50 4.34
N ILE A 71 16.99 7.30 4.91
CA ILE A 71 16.74 7.09 6.34
C ILE A 71 17.86 7.70 7.17
N GLN A 72 17.47 8.46 8.19
CA GLN A 72 18.35 8.94 9.25
C GLN A 72 18.02 8.23 10.56
N GLU A 73 18.96 8.21 11.51
CA GLU A 73 18.73 7.62 12.84
C GLU A 73 17.51 8.23 13.56
N THR A 74 17.20 9.49 13.30
CA THR A 74 16.04 10.19 13.88
C THR A 74 14.70 9.69 13.33
N ASP A 75 14.70 9.02 12.17
CA ASP A 75 13.49 8.60 11.47
C ASP A 75 12.96 7.25 11.96
N TYR A 76 13.81 6.44 12.61
CA TYR A 76 13.39 5.14 13.15
C TYR A 76 12.19 5.24 14.09
N ALA A 77 12.07 6.33 14.86
CA ALA A 77 10.95 6.51 15.78
C ALA A 77 9.61 6.64 15.03
N ILE A 78 9.57 7.40 13.92
CA ILE A 78 8.33 7.56 13.14
C ILE A 78 8.04 6.31 12.31
N ILE A 79 9.06 5.68 11.72
CA ILE A 79 8.90 4.43 10.96
C ILE A 79 8.35 3.33 11.88
N ASN A 80 8.95 3.13 13.06
CA ASN A 80 8.51 2.10 13.99
C ASN A 80 7.11 2.35 14.52
N THR A 81 6.73 3.60 14.81
CA THR A 81 5.35 3.93 15.23
C THR A 81 4.31 3.46 14.20
N HIS A 82 4.57 3.67 12.91
CA HIS A 82 3.64 3.26 11.85
C HIS A 82 3.66 1.74 11.61
N LEU A 83 4.83 1.11 11.68
CA LEU A 83 4.94 -0.35 11.58
C LEU A 83 4.29 -1.07 12.77
N ASP A 84 4.39 -0.50 13.98
CA ASP A 84 3.74 -1.03 15.18
C ASP A 84 2.21 -1.01 15.03
N ASP A 85 1.65 0.09 14.51
CA ASP A 85 0.22 0.18 14.20
C ASP A 85 -0.20 -0.84 13.12
N PHE A 86 0.57 -0.92 12.03
CA PHE A 86 0.31 -1.87 10.95
C PHE A 86 0.30 -3.32 11.43
N GLU A 87 1.32 -3.73 12.18
CA GLU A 87 1.42 -5.07 12.75
C GLU A 87 0.33 -5.34 13.80
N GLY A 88 -0.13 -4.31 14.50
CA GLY A 88 -1.32 -4.36 15.35
C GLY A 88 -2.58 -4.73 14.57
N TRP A 89 -2.76 -4.17 13.37
CA TRP A 89 -3.84 -4.55 12.45
C TRP A 89 -3.67 -5.96 11.92
N ILE A 90 -2.46 -6.37 11.50
CA ILE A 90 -2.19 -7.75 11.07
C ILE A 90 -2.57 -8.74 12.17
N LYS A 91 -2.23 -8.45 13.43
CA LYS A 91 -2.62 -9.29 14.57
C LYS A 91 -4.15 -9.34 14.75
N THR A 92 -4.82 -8.20 14.66
CA THR A 92 -6.28 -8.10 14.80
C THR A 92 -6.99 -8.90 13.69
N ILE A 93 -6.54 -8.76 12.44
CA ILE A 93 -7.05 -9.50 11.30
C ILE A 93 -6.79 -11.00 11.48
N LYS A 94 -5.60 -11.39 11.95
CA LYS A 94 -5.27 -12.80 12.21
C LYS A 94 -6.22 -13.46 13.22
N ASP A 95 -6.66 -12.72 14.24
CA ASP A 95 -7.59 -13.22 15.24
C ASP A 95 -9.02 -13.42 14.68
N ILE A 96 -9.39 -12.66 13.63
CA ILE A 96 -10.72 -12.69 13.00
C ILE A 96 -10.75 -13.62 11.77
N GLU A 97 -9.77 -13.46 10.88
CA GLU A 97 -9.61 -14.15 9.60
C GLU A 97 -8.14 -14.59 9.40
N PRO A 98 -7.70 -15.68 10.06
CA PRO A 98 -6.31 -16.15 9.96
C PRO A 98 -5.91 -16.62 8.56
N SER A 99 -6.87 -16.84 7.66
CA SER A 99 -6.65 -17.20 6.26
C SER A 99 -6.54 -15.99 5.33
N SER A 100 -6.67 -14.77 5.85
CA SER A 100 -6.52 -13.54 5.08
C SER A 100 -5.15 -13.49 4.39
N GLU A 101 -5.11 -13.05 3.12
CA GLU A 101 -3.87 -13.08 2.34
C GLU A 101 -2.76 -12.26 3.00
N VAL A 102 -3.09 -11.05 3.47
CA VAL A 102 -2.12 -10.21 4.15
C VAL A 102 -1.55 -10.89 5.39
N VAL A 103 -2.34 -11.64 6.16
CA VAL A 103 -1.87 -12.36 7.35
C VAL A 103 -0.96 -13.54 6.98
N VAL A 104 -1.33 -14.29 5.94
CA VAL A 104 -0.60 -15.49 5.51
C VAL A 104 0.76 -15.13 4.90
N TYR A 105 0.84 -14.02 4.18
CA TYR A 105 2.01 -13.64 3.38
C TYR A 105 2.81 -12.47 3.94
N TYR A 106 2.38 -11.84 5.06
CA TYR A 106 3.17 -10.84 5.75
C TYR A 106 4.45 -11.47 6.33
N ASP A 107 5.59 -11.11 5.76
CA ASP A 107 6.91 -11.66 6.06
C ASP A 107 7.98 -10.58 6.24
N PHE A 108 7.58 -9.32 6.43
CA PHE A 108 8.52 -8.20 6.57
C PHE A 108 9.38 -8.36 7.83
N ASP A 109 10.69 -8.31 7.66
CA ASP A 109 11.67 -8.30 8.74
C ASP A 109 12.22 -6.88 8.90
N ARG A 110 11.97 -6.26 10.05
CA ARG A 110 12.41 -4.89 10.32
C ARG A 110 13.92 -4.73 10.34
N GLU A 111 14.67 -5.80 10.63
CA GLU A 111 16.14 -5.74 10.74
C GLU A 111 16.83 -5.55 9.38
N ILE A 112 16.12 -5.72 8.27
CA ILE A 112 16.68 -5.51 6.92
C ILE A 112 16.83 -4.03 6.56
N ILE A 113 16.18 -3.12 7.31
CA ILE A 113 16.19 -1.68 7.02
C ILE A 113 17.31 -0.97 7.78
N ASP A 114 18.18 -0.28 7.05
CA ASP A 114 19.27 0.51 7.60
C ASP A 114 19.31 1.96 7.08
N VAL A 115 20.33 2.72 7.47
CA VAL A 115 20.48 4.14 7.07
C VAL A 115 20.87 4.34 5.61
N GLU A 116 21.24 3.28 4.88
CA GLU A 116 21.44 3.33 3.44
C GLU A 116 20.12 3.28 2.66
N ASP A 117 19.04 2.85 3.33
CA ASP A 117 17.72 2.72 2.75
C ASP A 117 16.94 4.02 2.71
N TYR A 118 15.78 3.94 2.06
CA TYR A 118 14.93 5.10 1.83
C TYR A 118 13.49 4.84 2.24
N PHE A 119 12.81 5.89 2.69
CA PHE A 119 11.43 5.79 3.12
C PHE A 119 10.58 6.99 2.69
N TYR A 120 9.28 6.74 2.64
CA TYR A 120 8.26 7.79 2.56
C TYR A 120 7.03 7.33 3.35
N ILE A 121 6.43 8.25 4.09
CA ILE A 121 5.18 8.02 4.83
C ILE A 121 4.20 9.11 4.42
N ASP A 122 3.02 8.69 3.98
CA ASP A 122 1.86 9.54 3.74
C ASP A 122 0.76 9.10 4.70
N SER A 123 0.53 9.87 5.76
CA SER A 123 -0.34 9.48 6.88
C SER A 123 -1.37 10.57 7.21
N GLU A 124 -2.56 10.12 7.59
CA GLU A 124 -3.67 10.94 8.06
C GLU A 124 -4.05 10.50 9.48
N GLU A 125 -4.07 11.46 10.40
CA GLU A 125 -4.52 11.30 11.77
C GLU A 125 -5.87 12.00 11.96
N LEU A 126 -6.77 11.37 12.70
CA LEU A 126 -8.01 12.00 13.17
C LEU A 126 -8.00 12.12 14.68
N THR A 127 -8.42 13.29 15.16
CA THR A 127 -8.65 13.54 16.58
C THR A 127 -10.15 13.69 16.82
N TRP A 128 -10.71 12.82 17.67
CA TRP A 128 -12.13 12.85 18.03
C TRP A 128 -12.42 13.89 19.10
N SER A 129 -13.71 14.16 19.35
CA SER A 129 -14.17 15.19 20.29
C SER A 129 -13.80 14.90 21.75
N ASP A 130 -13.46 13.66 22.10
CA ASP A 130 -12.96 13.25 23.41
C ASP A 130 -11.43 13.43 23.57
N GLY A 131 -10.75 13.88 22.51
CA GLY A 131 -9.31 14.11 22.48
C GLY A 131 -8.47 12.87 22.17
N TYR A 132 -9.11 11.73 21.84
CA TYR A 132 -8.39 10.59 21.28
C TYR A 132 -7.87 10.92 19.88
N THR A 133 -6.64 10.51 19.55
CA THR A 133 -6.03 10.68 18.23
C THR A 133 -5.54 9.32 17.73
N SER A 134 -5.81 8.99 16.47
CA SER A 134 -5.37 7.75 15.84
C SER A 134 -5.01 7.98 14.38
N LEU A 135 -4.11 7.13 13.87
CA LEU A 135 -3.92 6.93 12.45
C LEU A 135 -5.19 6.30 11.88
N VAL A 136 -5.73 6.89 10.81
CA VAL A 136 -6.93 6.38 10.13
C VAL A 136 -6.66 5.98 8.68
N ARG A 137 -5.65 6.58 8.07
CA ARG A 137 -5.22 6.19 6.72
C ARG A 137 -3.74 6.46 6.57
N TYR A 138 -2.98 5.51 6.07
CA TYR A 138 -1.59 5.76 5.72
C TYR A 138 -1.03 4.82 4.68
N ASN A 139 0.06 5.27 4.08
CA ASN A 139 0.95 4.50 3.22
C ASN A 139 2.37 4.61 3.78
N ILE A 140 3.04 3.48 3.92
CA ILE A 140 4.47 3.41 4.25
C ILE A 140 5.18 2.79 3.05
N TYR A 141 6.24 3.43 2.60
CA TYR A 141 7.13 2.95 1.54
C TYR A 141 8.51 2.80 2.15
N LEU A 142 9.08 1.59 2.13
CA LEU A 142 10.44 1.30 2.60
C LEU A 142 11.20 0.63 1.46
N PHE A 143 12.23 1.31 0.94
CA PHE A 143 13.05 0.82 -0.17
C PHE A 143 14.40 0.34 0.34
N ASP A 144 14.59 -0.98 0.33
CA ASP A 144 15.84 -1.67 0.61
C ASP A 144 16.76 -1.57 -0.61
N THR A 145 17.87 -0.86 -0.45
CA THR A 145 18.82 -0.58 -1.53
C THR A 145 19.70 -1.77 -1.88
N GLN A 146 19.91 -2.68 -0.94
CA GLN A 146 20.76 -3.85 -1.02
C GLN A 146 20.07 -4.95 -1.82
N THR A 147 18.76 -5.14 -1.61
CA THR A 147 17.95 -6.13 -2.34
C THR A 147 17.14 -5.56 -3.49
N GLN A 148 17.07 -4.23 -3.62
CA GLN A 148 16.27 -3.51 -4.63
C GLN A 148 14.78 -3.84 -4.51
N VAL A 149 14.28 -3.95 -3.27
CA VAL A 149 12.88 -4.25 -2.97
C VAL A 149 12.23 -3.05 -2.29
N LEU A 150 11.09 -2.62 -2.81
CA LEU A 150 10.19 -1.70 -2.11
C LEU A 150 9.13 -2.49 -1.36
N TYR A 151 9.10 -2.34 -0.05
CA TYR A 151 8.02 -2.80 0.81
C TYR A 151 6.98 -1.69 0.96
N TYR A 152 5.73 -2.03 0.69
CA TYR A 152 4.59 -1.13 0.77
C TYR A 152 3.59 -1.65 1.79
N PHE A 153 3.14 -0.75 2.67
CA PHE A 153 2.19 -1.03 3.73
C PHE A 153 1.09 0.02 3.65
N HIS A 154 -0.16 -0.44 3.63
CA HIS A 154 -1.31 0.43 3.58
C HIS A 154 -2.30 0.06 4.66
N ASN A 155 -2.86 1.07 5.31
CA ASN A 155 -4.05 0.92 6.11
C ASN A 155 -5.05 2.03 5.78
N ASN A 156 -6.31 1.64 5.75
CA ASN A 156 -7.46 2.53 5.73
C ASN A 156 -8.50 1.96 6.70
N ILE A 157 -8.83 2.69 7.76
CA ILE A 157 -9.65 2.26 8.91
C ILE A 157 -10.69 3.33 9.25
#